data_AF-A0A430V1S9-F1
#
_entry.id   AF-A0A430V1S9-F1
#
_cell.length_a   1.000
_cell.length_b   1.000
_cell.length_c   1.000
_cell.angle_alpha   90.00
_cell.angle_beta   90.00
_cell.angle_gamma   90.00
#
_symmetry.space_group_name_H-M   'P 1'
#
loop_
_entity.id
_entity.type
_entity.pdbx_description
1 polymer ?
#
loop_
_entity_poly.entity_id
_entity_poly.type
_entity_poly.pdbx_seq_one_letter_code
_entity_poly.pdbx_strand_id
1 'polypeptide(L)'
;MARRFLALDFREYNGDPAKEARFFGVLPLCRGEAPGLRRERYLWGEVLVLSRDGRKQFFRFAHYTPSSQAARNALLRYAFYQVLKNKGYRLKGRIGEVLVFHGPEGNMVFLAAKWGGYTPAGVRRVFASVSSYVYQAGGRFWFTPAKGRRYGKFLKANPVAEVIPAELVEEAEGLSEVLARGEVPSLVVRETR
;
A
#
# COMPACT_ATOMS: atom_id res chain seq x y z
N MET A 1 -9.67 -1.44 -26.35
CA MET A 1 -10.21 -0.66 -25.21
C MET A 1 -9.09 -0.38 -24.23
N ALA A 2 -8.55 0.84 -24.22
CA ALA A 2 -7.50 1.25 -23.30
C ALA A 2 -8.04 1.25 -21.87
N ARG A 3 -7.54 0.34 -21.01
CA ARG A 3 -7.81 0.39 -19.58
C ARG A 3 -7.13 1.65 -19.06
N ARG A 4 -7.91 2.70 -18.76
CA ARG A 4 -7.41 3.89 -18.07
C ARG A 4 -7.10 3.46 -16.64
N PHE A 5 -5.82 3.38 -16.30
CA PHE A 5 -5.39 3.07 -14.94
C PHE A 5 -5.73 4.27 -14.07
N LEU A 6 -6.49 4.01 -13.01
CA LEU A 6 -6.86 5.02 -12.04
C LEU A 6 -5.59 5.46 -11.30
N ALA A 7 -4.95 6.51 -11.82
CA ALA A 7 -4.01 7.29 -11.05
C ALA A 7 -4.81 7.94 -9.92
N LEU A 8 -4.52 7.57 -8.68
CA LEU A 8 -4.96 8.31 -7.50
C LEU A 8 -4.42 9.75 -7.58
N ASP A 9 -5.14 10.64 -8.23
CA ASP A 9 -5.15 12.07 -7.91
C ASP A 9 -6.52 12.60 -8.26
N PHE A 10 -7.31 12.95 -7.25
CA PHE A 10 -8.03 14.21 -7.33
C PHE A 10 -8.12 14.81 -5.92
N ARG A 11 -7.19 15.72 -5.64
CA ARG A 11 -7.38 17.01 -4.96
C ARG A 11 -8.69 17.15 -4.15
N GLU A 12 -8.58 17.60 -2.88
CA GLU A 12 -9.68 17.99 -1.94
C GLU A 12 -10.26 16.88 -1.04
N TYR A 13 -9.75 16.65 0.18
CA TYR A 13 -10.60 15.98 1.20
C TYR A 13 -10.42 16.57 2.60
N ASN A 14 -11.44 17.30 3.03
CA ASN A 14 -11.63 17.87 4.35
C ASN A 14 -12.29 16.84 5.29
N GLY A 15 -11.60 16.40 6.34
CA GLY A 15 -12.21 15.98 7.62
C GLY A 15 -12.98 14.65 7.74
N ASP A 16 -12.94 13.72 6.77
CA ASP A 16 -13.66 12.43 6.84
C ASP A 16 -12.70 11.22 6.72
N PRO A 17 -12.64 10.30 7.71
CA PRO A 17 -11.80 9.09 7.65
C PRO A 17 -12.07 8.17 6.45
N ALA A 18 -13.29 8.17 5.90
CA ALA A 18 -13.60 7.46 4.64
C ALA A 18 -12.90 8.08 3.42
N LYS A 19 -12.52 9.36 3.51
CA LYS A 19 -11.79 10.13 2.48
C LYS A 19 -10.28 10.23 2.76
N GLU A 20 -9.82 9.89 3.97
CA GLU A 20 -8.39 9.72 4.30
C GLU A 20 -7.79 8.41 3.77
N ALA A 21 -8.64 7.40 3.52
CA ALA A 21 -8.22 6.14 2.95
C ALA A 21 -7.73 6.37 1.51
N ARG A 22 -6.41 6.49 1.32
CA ARG A 22 -5.71 6.63 0.02
C ARG A 22 -5.77 5.32 -0.80
N PHE A 23 -7.00 4.88 -0.99
CA PHE A 23 -7.62 3.56 -0.92
C PHE A 23 -6.76 2.29 -0.89
N PHE A 24 -6.61 1.76 0.33
CA PHE A 24 -6.03 0.44 0.59
C PHE A 24 -7.05 -0.71 0.49
N GLY A 25 -8.35 -0.46 0.56
CA GLY A 25 -9.37 -1.51 0.67
C GLY A 25 -9.69 -1.91 2.10
N VAL A 26 -8.83 -1.53 3.04
CA VAL A 26 -8.91 -1.84 4.47
C VAL A 26 -8.30 -0.69 5.28
N LEU A 27 -8.85 -0.43 6.46
CA LEU A 27 -8.32 0.46 7.49
C LEU A 27 -8.20 -0.27 8.83
N PRO A 28 -7.28 0.14 9.71
CA PRO A 28 -7.21 -0.40 11.06
C PRO A 28 -8.36 0.11 11.94
N LEU A 29 -8.73 -0.66 12.96
CA LEU A 29 -9.82 -0.28 13.89
C LEU A 29 -9.54 1.01 14.67
N CYS A 30 -8.28 1.31 14.96
CA CYS A 30 -7.88 2.53 15.66
C CYS A 30 -8.19 3.83 14.90
N ARG A 31 -8.64 3.74 13.64
CA ARG A 31 -9.18 4.89 12.89
C ARG A 31 -10.64 5.22 13.24
N GLY A 32 -11.27 4.42 14.10
CA GLY A 32 -12.68 4.56 14.44
C GLY A 32 -13.59 4.07 13.32
N GLU A 33 -14.88 3.93 13.63
CA GLU A 33 -15.89 3.56 12.62
C GLU A 33 -16.34 4.80 11.86
N ALA A 34 -16.53 4.66 10.56
CA ALA A 34 -17.00 5.74 9.69
C ALA A 34 -18.12 5.23 8.78
N PRO A 35 -19.06 6.10 8.36
CA PRO A 35 -20.05 5.74 7.35
C PRO A 35 -19.39 5.13 6.11
N GLY A 36 -19.93 4.01 5.63
CA GLY A 36 -19.35 3.30 4.48
C GLY A 36 -18.25 2.30 4.82
N LEU A 37 -17.90 2.13 6.11
CA LEU A 37 -17.04 1.05 6.60
C LEU A 37 -17.85 0.02 7.40
N ARG A 38 -17.32 -1.20 7.47
CA ARG A 38 -17.82 -2.26 8.36
C ARG A 38 -16.64 -3.01 8.97
N ARG A 39 -16.81 -3.53 10.17
CA ARG A 39 -15.83 -4.39 10.82
C ARG A 39 -15.83 -5.78 10.19
N GLU A 40 -14.65 -6.34 9.95
CA GLU A 40 -14.44 -7.70 9.47
C GLU A 40 -13.36 -8.39 10.30
N ARG A 41 -13.60 -9.65 10.69
CA ARG A 41 -12.66 -10.46 11.45
C ARG A 41 -11.98 -11.48 10.57
N TYR A 42 -10.65 -11.55 10.65
CA TYR A 42 -9.81 -12.54 10.00
C TYR A 42 -8.95 -13.27 11.04
N LEU A 43 -8.31 -14.37 10.61
CA LEU A 43 -7.41 -15.16 11.48
C LEU A 43 -6.23 -14.35 12.05
N TRP A 44 -5.82 -13.29 11.35
CA TRP A 44 -4.68 -12.45 11.73
C TRP A 44 -5.06 -11.16 12.45
N GLY A 45 -6.36 -10.89 12.64
CA GLY A 45 -6.84 -9.68 13.31
C GLY A 45 -8.16 -9.16 12.76
N GLU A 46 -8.58 -8.02 13.30
CA GLU A 46 -9.81 -7.34 12.90
C GLU A 46 -9.49 -6.01 12.22
N VAL A 47 -10.27 -5.69 11.20
CA VAL A 47 -10.08 -4.48 10.41
C VAL A 47 -11.41 -3.89 9.95
N LEU A 48 -11.37 -2.64 9.50
CA LEU A 48 -12.47 -1.99 8.82
C LEU A 48 -12.32 -2.16 7.32
N VAL A 49 -13.32 -2.74 6.69
CA VAL A 49 -13.40 -2.88 5.23
C VAL A 49 -14.52 -1.98 4.71
N LEU A 50 -14.46 -1.58 3.43
CA LEU A 50 -15.60 -0.87 2.85
C LEU A 50 -16.87 -1.72 2.92
N SER A 51 -17.95 -1.13 3.41
CA SER A 51 -19.31 -1.66 3.32
C SER A 51 -19.85 -1.52 1.89
N ARG A 52 -21.05 -2.07 1.63
CA ARG A 52 -21.71 -1.97 0.32
C ARG A 52 -21.90 -0.51 -0.13
N ASP A 53 -22.24 0.37 0.78
CA ASP A 53 -22.53 1.77 0.46
C ASP A 53 -21.26 2.58 0.23
N GLY A 54 -20.23 2.37 1.04
CA GLY A 54 -18.90 2.93 0.76
C GLY A 54 -18.36 2.45 -0.59
N ARG A 55 -18.56 1.17 -0.94
CA ARG A 55 -18.14 0.64 -2.25
C ARG A 55 -18.80 1.34 -3.41
N LYS A 56 -20.11 1.63 -3.38
CA LYS A 56 -20.80 2.31 -4.49
C LYS A 56 -20.20 3.67 -4.81
N GLN A 57 -19.62 4.35 -3.81
CA GLN A 57 -19.01 5.67 -3.98
C GLN A 57 -17.64 5.58 -4.69
N PHE A 58 -16.90 4.50 -4.48
CA PHE A 58 -15.53 4.35 -4.99
C PHE A 58 -15.38 3.31 -6.12
N PHE A 59 -16.33 2.37 -6.25
CA PHE A 59 -16.26 1.22 -7.14
C PHE A 59 -17.60 0.92 -7.80
N ARG A 60 -17.52 0.44 -9.04
CA ARG A 60 -18.65 -0.12 -9.76
C ARG A 60 -19.09 -1.49 -9.24
N PHE A 61 -18.33 -2.09 -8.31
CA PHE A 61 -18.56 -3.44 -7.77
C PHE A 61 -19.17 -3.38 -6.36
N ALA A 62 -20.50 -3.34 -6.28
CA ALA A 62 -21.22 -3.23 -5.00
C ALA A 62 -21.00 -4.43 -4.05
N HIS A 63 -20.58 -5.59 -4.57
CA HIS A 63 -20.46 -6.84 -3.81
C HIS A 63 -19.01 -7.26 -3.50
N TYR A 64 -18.02 -6.39 -3.73
CA TYR A 64 -16.61 -6.74 -3.53
C TYR A 64 -16.19 -6.75 -2.05
N THR A 65 -16.17 -7.91 -1.40
CA THR A 65 -15.52 -8.07 -0.08
C THR A 65 -14.09 -8.55 -0.27
N PRO A 66 -13.08 -7.89 0.32
CA PRO A 66 -11.70 -8.35 0.22
C PRO A 66 -11.57 -9.77 0.80
N SER A 67 -10.87 -10.66 0.09
CA SER A 67 -10.41 -11.91 0.69
C SER A 67 -9.46 -11.62 1.86
N SER A 68 -9.31 -12.57 2.79
CA SER A 68 -8.39 -12.42 3.94
C SER A 68 -6.98 -12.00 3.51
N GLN A 69 -6.47 -12.56 2.41
CA GLN A 69 -5.16 -12.20 1.88
C GLN A 69 -5.14 -10.80 1.26
N ALA A 70 -6.19 -10.41 0.54
CA ALA A 70 -6.30 -9.06 -0.01
C ALA A 70 -6.39 -8.02 1.11
N ALA A 71 -7.14 -8.31 2.17
CA ALA A 71 -7.26 -7.46 3.35
C ALA A 71 -5.93 -7.31 4.09
N ARG A 72 -5.16 -8.41 4.23
CA ARG A 72 -3.84 -8.36 4.83
C ARG A 72 -2.84 -7.55 4.01
N ASN A 73 -2.84 -7.73 2.68
CA ASN A 73 -2.00 -6.94 1.77
C ASN A 73 -2.37 -5.45 1.81
N ALA A 74 -3.65 -5.13 1.91
CA ALA A 74 -4.15 -3.78 2.06
C ALA A 74 -3.62 -3.12 3.34
N LEU A 75 -3.75 -3.82 4.48
CA LEU A 75 -3.27 -3.31 5.76
C LEU A 75 -1.75 -3.13 5.77
N LEU A 76 -0.99 -4.08 5.21
CA LEU A 76 0.47 -3.96 5.08
C LEU A 76 0.87 -2.73 4.26
N ARG A 77 0.22 -2.50 3.13
CA ARG A 77 0.48 -1.32 2.28
C ARG A 77 0.12 -0.02 3.00
N TYR A 78 -0.94 -0.04 3.81
CA TYR A 78 -1.29 1.09 4.65
C TYR A 78 -0.22 1.35 5.73
N ALA A 79 0.33 0.30 6.33
CA ALA A 79 1.46 0.41 7.26
C ALA A 79 2.70 1.01 6.57
N PHE A 80 3.06 0.53 5.38
CA PHE A 80 4.12 1.14 4.56
C PHE A 80 3.86 2.62 4.27
N TYR A 81 2.61 2.99 3.96
CA TYR A 81 2.25 4.39 3.77
C TYR A 81 2.52 5.24 5.02
N GLN A 82 2.15 4.75 6.21
CA GLN A 82 2.40 5.48 7.45
C GLN A 82 3.90 5.61 7.74
N VAL A 83 4.66 4.52 7.61
CA VAL A 83 6.12 4.51 7.79
C VAL A 83 6.79 5.51 6.83
N LEU A 84 6.46 5.44 5.55
CA LEU A 84 7.03 6.33 4.54
C LEU A 84 6.59 7.78 4.74
N LYS A 85 5.33 8.02 5.09
CA LYS A 85 4.83 9.36 5.43
C LYS A 85 5.64 10.00 6.57
N ASN A 86 5.92 9.24 7.63
CA ASN A 86 6.71 9.72 8.76
C ASN A 86 8.17 10.00 8.38
N LYS A 87 8.69 9.31 7.35
CA LYS A 87 10.02 9.55 6.78
C LYS A 87 10.01 10.64 5.68
N GLY A 88 8.96 11.44 5.59
CA GLY A 88 8.87 12.59 4.66
C GLY A 88 8.43 12.25 3.23
N TYR A 89 8.06 11.00 2.94
CA TYR A 89 7.54 10.64 1.62
C TYR A 89 6.08 11.09 1.47
N ARG A 90 5.77 11.70 0.34
CA ARG A 90 4.39 12.09 0.01
C ARG A 90 3.79 11.09 -0.97
N LEU A 91 2.78 10.33 -0.54
CA LEU A 91 2.02 9.49 -1.47
C LEU A 91 1.39 10.38 -2.53
N LYS A 92 1.75 10.13 -3.79
CA LYS A 92 1.18 10.74 -4.98
C LYS A 92 0.00 9.97 -5.50
N GLY A 93 0.05 8.65 -5.41
CA GLY A 93 -1.05 7.84 -5.90
C GLY A 93 -0.76 6.35 -5.91
N ARG A 94 -1.42 5.63 -6.82
CA ARG A 94 -1.34 4.17 -6.95
C ARG A 94 -1.59 3.76 -8.40
N ILE A 95 -0.93 2.71 -8.85
CA ILE A 95 -1.10 2.07 -10.15
C ILE A 95 -1.27 0.57 -9.90
N GLY A 96 -2.48 0.03 -10.05
CA GLY A 96 -2.72 -1.40 -9.81
C GLY A 96 -2.41 -1.79 -8.36
N GLU A 97 -1.36 -2.56 -8.09
CA GLU A 97 -0.92 -2.95 -6.74
C GLU A 97 0.23 -2.09 -6.19
N VAL A 98 0.67 -1.09 -6.94
CA VAL A 98 1.86 -0.29 -6.67
C VAL A 98 1.47 1.07 -6.12
N LEU A 99 1.99 1.44 -4.95
CA LEU A 99 1.89 2.79 -4.40
C LEU A 99 2.95 3.69 -5.03
N VAL A 100 2.63 4.95 -5.29
CA VAL A 100 3.53 5.93 -5.90
C VAL A 100 3.77 7.05 -4.89
N PHE A 101 5.03 7.31 -4.56
CA PHE A 101 5.44 8.34 -3.62
C PHE A 101 6.39 9.33 -4.30
N HIS A 102 6.34 10.58 -3.88
CA HIS A 102 7.48 11.49 -3.98
C HIS A 102 8.31 11.32 -2.71
N GLY A 103 9.58 11.00 -2.88
CA GLY A 103 10.56 11.01 -1.80
C GLY A 103 11.01 12.42 -1.45
N PRO A 104 11.63 12.58 -0.28
CA PRO A 104 12.10 13.88 0.21
C PRO A 104 13.16 14.51 -0.71
N GLU A 105 13.93 13.70 -1.43
CA GLU A 105 14.96 14.13 -2.38
C GLU A 105 14.39 14.45 -3.78
N GLY A 106 13.07 14.49 -3.93
CA GLY A 106 12.40 14.74 -5.21
C GLY A 106 12.32 13.53 -6.15
N ASN A 107 12.86 12.38 -5.74
CA ASN A 107 12.74 11.13 -6.48
C ASN A 107 11.33 10.52 -6.39
N MET A 108 10.89 9.83 -7.44
CA MET A 108 9.66 9.02 -7.37
C MET A 108 9.97 7.58 -6.94
N VAL A 109 9.17 7.07 -6.01
CA VAL A 109 9.28 5.70 -5.50
C VAL A 109 7.98 4.94 -5.76
N PHE A 110 8.12 3.79 -6.42
CA PHE A 110 7.06 2.87 -6.78
C PHE A 110 7.12 1.65 -5.86
N LEU A 111 6.29 1.62 -4.82
CA LEU A 111 6.32 0.57 -3.80
C LEU A 111 5.28 -0.51 -4.08
N ALA A 112 5.75 -1.74 -4.25
CA ALA A 112 4.94 -2.94 -4.43
C ALA A 112 5.19 -3.91 -3.28
N ALA A 113 4.33 -3.85 -2.26
CA ALA A 113 4.37 -4.74 -1.10
C ALA A 113 3.21 -5.74 -1.10
N LYS A 114 3.47 -6.95 -0.58
CA LYS A 114 2.43 -7.93 -0.25
C LYS A 114 2.90 -8.86 0.86
N TRP A 115 1.94 -9.34 1.64
CA TRP A 115 2.15 -10.37 2.64
C TRP A 115 2.70 -11.66 2.01
N GLY A 116 3.71 -12.24 2.65
CA GLY A 116 4.46 -13.39 2.13
C GLY A 116 5.37 -13.07 0.95
N GLY A 117 5.42 -11.81 0.50
CA GLY A 117 6.32 -11.29 -0.52
C GLY A 117 6.13 -11.85 -1.93
N TYR A 118 6.71 -11.19 -2.93
CA TYR A 118 6.63 -11.59 -4.33
C TYR A 118 7.65 -12.68 -4.68
N THR A 119 7.23 -13.63 -5.52
CA THR A 119 8.18 -14.51 -6.22
C THR A 119 8.81 -13.74 -7.38
N PRO A 120 9.97 -14.17 -7.92
CA PRO A 120 10.58 -13.50 -9.08
C PRO A 120 9.63 -13.40 -10.28
N ALA A 121 8.80 -14.44 -10.50
CA ALA A 121 7.77 -14.43 -11.54
C ALA A 121 6.63 -13.44 -11.24
N GLY A 122 6.26 -13.29 -9.96
CA GLY A 122 5.28 -12.29 -9.53
C GLY A 122 5.75 -10.87 -9.78
N VAL A 123 7.01 -10.56 -9.44
CA VAL A 123 7.60 -9.24 -9.72
C VAL A 123 7.61 -8.97 -11.23
N ARG A 124 8.04 -9.94 -12.05
CA ARG A 124 7.98 -9.83 -13.53
C ARG A 124 6.60 -9.42 -14.03
N ARG A 125 5.57 -10.11 -13.56
CA ARG A 125 4.19 -9.86 -13.98
C ARG A 125 3.72 -8.46 -13.57
N VAL A 126 3.98 -8.06 -12.33
CA VAL A 126 3.63 -6.73 -11.83
C VAL A 126 4.35 -5.66 -12.65
N PHE A 127 5.67 -5.80 -12.81
CA PHE A 127 6.49 -4.85 -13.57
C PHE A 127 6.02 -4.72 -15.01
N ALA A 128 5.84 -5.83 -15.74
CA ALA A 128 5.33 -5.81 -17.11
C ALA A 128 3.94 -5.16 -17.23
N SER A 129 3.10 -5.26 -16.19
CA SER A 129 1.79 -4.61 -16.17
C SER A 129 1.85 -3.10 -15.92
N VAL A 130 2.88 -2.58 -15.24
CA VAL A 130 2.95 -1.17 -14.83
C VAL A 130 4.02 -0.37 -15.60
N SER A 131 4.94 -1.04 -16.30
CA SER A 131 6.10 -0.42 -16.95
C SER A 131 5.72 0.66 -17.97
N SER A 132 4.58 0.54 -18.64
CA SER A 132 4.07 1.58 -19.57
C SER A 132 3.74 2.91 -18.88
N TYR A 133 3.29 2.86 -17.62
CA TYR A 133 2.94 4.06 -16.85
C TYR A 133 4.16 4.65 -16.16
N VAL A 134 5.05 3.79 -15.67
CA VAL A 134 6.16 4.22 -14.84
C VAL A 134 7.35 4.69 -15.66
N TYR A 135 7.60 4.10 -16.84
CA TYR A 135 8.69 4.53 -17.71
C TYR A 135 8.55 6.01 -18.13
N GLN A 136 7.32 6.52 -18.27
CA GLN A 136 7.04 7.94 -18.57
C GLN A 136 7.40 8.89 -17.42
N ALA A 137 7.38 8.40 -16.18
CA ALA A 137 7.55 9.21 -14.98
C ALA A 137 8.99 9.18 -14.45
N GLY A 138 9.74 8.09 -14.72
CA GLY A 138 11.05 7.85 -14.11
C GLY A 138 10.95 7.54 -12.60
N GLY A 139 11.95 6.86 -12.02
CA GLY A 139 12.00 6.61 -10.57
C GLY A 139 12.45 5.20 -10.17
N ARG A 140 12.43 4.93 -8.86
CA ARG A 140 12.90 3.67 -8.26
C ARG A 140 11.72 2.77 -7.90
N PHE A 141 11.80 1.50 -8.28
CA PHE A 141 10.82 0.49 -7.91
C PHE A 141 11.29 -0.33 -6.72
N TRP A 142 10.45 -0.42 -5.71
CA TRP A 142 10.68 -1.19 -4.50
C TRP A 142 9.73 -2.38 -4.43
N PHE A 143 10.28 -3.58 -4.30
CA PHE A 143 9.53 -4.82 -4.18
C PHE A 143 9.88 -5.59 -2.91
N THR A 144 8.87 -6.19 -2.27
CA THR A 144 9.07 -7.05 -1.09
C THR A 144 9.24 -8.53 -1.52
N PRO A 145 10.40 -9.17 -1.35
CA PRO A 145 10.59 -10.59 -1.64
C PRO A 145 9.83 -11.53 -0.75
N ALA A 146 9.40 -12.65 -1.36
CA ALA A 146 9.08 -13.83 -0.57
C ALA A 146 10.31 -14.26 0.22
N LYS A 147 10.12 -14.58 1.50
CA LYS A 147 11.20 -14.96 2.42
C LYS A 147 12.09 -16.06 1.81
N GLY A 148 13.40 -15.87 1.88
CA GLY A 148 14.39 -16.81 1.33
C GLY A 148 14.57 -16.77 -0.19
N ARG A 149 13.88 -15.88 -0.93
CA ARG A 149 14.06 -15.73 -2.38
C ARG A 149 14.97 -14.55 -2.69
N ARG A 150 16.12 -14.82 -3.32
CA ARG A 150 17.01 -13.79 -3.90
C ARG A 150 16.60 -13.51 -5.35
N TYR A 151 16.74 -12.26 -5.78
CA TYR A 151 16.35 -11.80 -7.12
C TYR A 151 17.52 -11.44 -8.05
N GLY A 152 18.75 -11.77 -7.64
CA GLY A 152 19.98 -11.14 -8.13
C GLY A 152 20.21 -11.08 -9.65
N LYS A 153 19.62 -11.95 -10.46
CA LYS A 153 19.71 -11.89 -11.93
C LYS A 153 18.58 -11.10 -12.58
N PHE A 154 17.41 -11.06 -11.95
CA PHE A 154 16.22 -10.40 -12.47
C PHE A 154 16.24 -8.88 -12.23
N LEU A 155 16.63 -8.43 -11.04
CA LEU A 155 16.70 -6.99 -10.74
C LEU A 155 17.79 -6.26 -11.54
N LYS A 156 18.89 -6.95 -11.87
CA LYS A 156 19.98 -6.39 -12.69
C LYS A 156 19.60 -6.10 -14.15
N ALA A 157 18.55 -6.75 -14.68
CA ALA A 157 18.12 -6.62 -16.07
C ALA A 157 16.96 -5.63 -16.28
N ASN A 158 16.38 -5.08 -15.19
CA ASN A 158 15.30 -4.09 -15.27
C ASN A 158 15.81 -2.75 -14.76
N PRO A 159 15.55 -1.63 -15.44
CA PRO A 159 16.02 -0.34 -15.00
C PRO A 159 15.35 0.05 -13.67
N VAL A 160 16.19 0.30 -12.65
CA VAL A 160 15.85 0.87 -11.33
C VAL A 160 14.87 0.06 -10.46
N ALA A 161 14.96 -1.27 -10.46
CA ALA A 161 14.23 -2.12 -9.51
C ALA A 161 15.14 -2.62 -8.38
N GLU A 162 14.70 -2.38 -7.14
CA GLU A 162 15.41 -2.71 -5.92
C GLU A 162 14.49 -3.44 -4.93
N VAL A 163 15.10 -4.16 -3.99
CA VAL A 163 14.36 -4.70 -2.85
C VAL A 163 14.04 -3.56 -1.89
N ILE A 164 12.87 -3.59 -1.26
CA ILE A 164 12.56 -2.62 -0.20
C ILE A 164 13.64 -2.73 0.89
N PRO A 165 14.23 -1.63 1.36
CA PRO A 165 15.15 -1.65 2.50
C PRO A 165 14.58 -2.46 3.68
N ALA A 166 15.42 -3.30 4.29
CA ALA A 166 14.97 -4.29 5.27
C ALA A 166 14.31 -3.63 6.50
N GLU A 167 14.89 -2.53 6.95
CA GLU A 167 14.38 -1.71 8.05
C GLU A 167 12.96 -1.20 7.77
N LEU A 168 12.65 -0.83 6.53
CA LEU A 168 11.30 -0.39 6.16
C LEU A 168 10.30 -1.55 6.16
N VAL A 169 10.76 -2.75 5.79
CA VAL A 169 9.92 -3.95 5.84
C VAL A 169 9.60 -4.30 7.28
N GLU A 170 10.61 -4.34 8.16
CA GLU A 170 10.44 -4.66 9.57
C GLU A 170 9.53 -3.65 10.28
N GLU A 171 9.75 -2.34 10.05
CA GLU A 171 8.89 -1.29 10.60
C GLU A 171 7.43 -1.42 10.11
N ALA A 172 7.22 -1.68 8.81
CA ALA A 172 5.88 -1.79 8.24
C ALA A 172 5.16 -3.09 8.66
N GLU A 173 5.87 -4.21 8.77
CA GLU A 173 5.30 -5.48 9.26
C GLU A 173 4.91 -5.36 10.73
N GLY A 174 5.79 -4.85 11.59
CA GLY A 174 5.48 -4.60 13.00
C GLY A 174 4.30 -3.65 13.18
N LEU A 175 4.27 -2.55 12.42
CA LEU A 175 3.14 -1.63 12.44
C LEU A 175 1.85 -2.31 11.93
N SER A 176 1.92 -3.13 10.88
CA SER A 176 0.75 -3.86 10.37
C SER A 176 0.16 -4.80 11.41
N GLU A 177 0.97 -5.42 12.26
CA GLU A 177 0.49 -6.31 13.33
C GLU A 177 -0.20 -5.53 14.46
N VAL A 178 0.40 -4.43 14.92
CA VAL A 178 -0.22 -3.51 15.90
C VAL A 178 -1.57 -3.02 15.41
N LEU A 179 -1.62 -2.56 14.16
CA LEU A 179 -2.82 -2.07 13.52
C LEU A 179 -3.91 -3.14 13.37
N ALA A 180 -3.53 -4.40 13.12
CA ALA A 180 -4.47 -5.53 13.01
C ALA A 180 -5.12 -5.90 14.35
N ARG A 181 -4.48 -5.55 15.47
CA ARG A 181 -5.05 -5.70 16.82
C ARG A 181 -5.95 -4.52 17.22
N GLY A 182 -6.06 -3.51 16.35
CA GLY A 182 -6.84 -2.30 16.63
C GLY A 182 -6.17 -1.33 17.59
N GLU A 183 -4.88 -1.52 17.85
CA GLU A 183 -4.10 -0.66 18.74
C GLU A 183 -3.75 0.67 18.03
N VAL A 184 -3.68 1.74 18.82
CA VAL A 184 -3.13 3.02 18.35
C VAL A 184 -1.62 2.90 18.38
N PRO A 185 -0.92 3.01 17.24
CA PRO A 185 0.53 2.99 17.25
C PRO A 185 1.04 4.19 18.06
N SER A 186 1.90 3.95 19.05
CA SER A 186 2.80 4.99 19.53
C SER A 186 3.74 5.31 18.37
N LEU A 187 3.33 6.26 17.53
CA LEU A 187 4.25 6.86 16.58
C LEU A 187 5.30 7.54 17.45
N VAL A 188 6.42 6.85 17.70
CA VAL A 188 7.60 7.45 18.29
C VAL A 188 8.04 8.50 17.27
N VAL A 189 7.54 9.72 17.46
CA VAL A 189 8.21 10.93 17.04
C VAL A 189 9.57 10.79 17.71
N ARG A 190 10.59 10.36 16.94
CA ARG A 190 11.95 10.64 17.36
C ARG A 190 12.02 12.16 17.36
N GLU A 191 11.78 12.76 18.52
CA GLU A 191 12.20 14.11 18.81
C GLU A 191 13.70 14.14 18.57
N THR A 192 14.10 14.56 17.37
CA THR A 192 15.42 15.13 17.14
C THR A 192 15.53 16.34 18.06
N ARG A 193 16.15 16.13 19.22
CA ARG A 193 16.93 17.17 19.88
C ARG A 193 18.17 17.48 19.06
#